data_AF-A0AA86MXP7-F1
#
_entry.id   AF-A0AA86MXP7-F1
#
_cell.length_a   1.000
_cell.length_b   1.000
_cell.length_c   1.000
_cell.angle_alpha   90.00
_cell.angle_beta   90.00
_cell.angle_gamma   90.00
#
_symmetry.space_group_name_H-M   'P 1'
#
loop_
_entity.id
_entity.type
_entity.pdbx_description
1 polymer ?
#
loop_
_entity_poly.entity_id
_entity_poly.type
_entity_poly.pdbx_seq_one_letter_code
_entity_poly.pdbx_strand_id
1 'polypeptide(L)'
;MTRQVLLWVTMFGIGLLAFAPAATAAETAWIDEISNSISFYKATYPNSDWTPYQDKLTLVREAVDRGDQRTVRMEMGKWFRMLRNRDHGIHDVAADELFNFAVMVTPVQEYGIMVPSQSPTP
;
A
#
# COMPACT_ATOMS: atom_id res chain seq x y z
N MET A 1 -14.27 -52.66 43.23
CA MET A 1 -14.97 -52.23 41.99
C MET A 1 -14.67 -50.74 41.77
N THR A 2 -14.07 -50.41 40.61
CA THR A 2 -14.12 -49.13 39.84
C THR A 2 -13.81 -47.80 40.56
N ARG A 3 -12.64 -47.16 40.38
CA ARG A 3 -12.10 -46.38 39.21
C ARG A 3 -12.17 -44.86 39.51
N GLN A 4 -11.04 -44.16 39.67
CA GLN A 4 -10.47 -43.12 38.78
C GLN A 4 -10.40 -41.77 39.52
N VAL A 5 -9.50 -40.79 39.32
CA VAL A 5 -8.23 -40.62 38.58
C VAL A 5 -7.61 -39.32 39.17
N LEU A 6 -6.30 -39.35 39.41
CA LEU A 6 -5.46 -38.22 39.80
C LEU A 6 -5.24 -37.27 38.61
N LEU A 7 -5.43 -35.95 38.75
CA LEU A 7 -4.94 -34.97 37.76
C LEU A 7 -4.47 -33.68 38.43
N TRP A 8 -3.15 -33.53 38.50
CA TRP A 8 -2.45 -32.25 38.65
C TRP A 8 -2.29 -31.61 37.27
N VAL A 9 -2.69 -30.35 37.10
CA VAL A 9 -2.26 -29.52 35.96
C VAL A 9 -1.95 -28.11 36.46
N THR A 10 -0.66 -27.82 36.60
CA THR A 10 -0.10 -26.47 36.74
C THR A 10 -0.22 -25.75 35.40
N MET A 11 -0.98 -24.65 35.35
CA MET A 11 -1.04 -23.74 34.21
C MET A 11 0.27 -22.93 34.10
N PHE A 12 1.02 -23.14 33.02
CA PHE A 12 2.01 -22.19 32.51
C PHE A 12 1.45 -21.57 31.23
N GLY A 13 0.86 -20.38 31.35
CA GLY A 13 0.41 -19.59 30.20
C GLY A 13 1.59 -18.85 29.59
N ILE A 14 2.23 -19.44 28.59
CA ILE A 14 3.17 -18.71 27.74
C ILE A 14 2.34 -18.03 26.66
N GLY A 15 2.11 -16.72 26.82
CA GLY A 15 1.56 -15.87 25.79
C GLY A 15 2.51 -15.83 24.59
N LEU A 16 2.07 -16.41 23.48
CA LEU A 16 2.78 -16.37 22.20
C LEU A 16 2.68 -14.95 21.64
N LEU A 17 3.66 -14.10 21.94
CA LEU A 17 3.85 -12.84 21.23
C LEU A 17 4.28 -13.16 19.80
N ALA A 18 3.32 -13.17 18.88
CA ALA A 18 3.60 -13.26 17.46
C ALA A 18 4.26 -11.94 17.02
N PHE A 19 5.59 -11.95 16.90
CA PHE A 19 6.31 -10.89 16.21
C PHE A 19 6.03 -11.03 14.72
N ALA A 20 5.17 -10.18 14.17
CA ALA A 20 5.11 -9.98 12.74
C ALA A 20 6.45 -9.35 12.29
N PRO A 21 7.12 -9.89 11.26
CA PRO A 21 8.31 -9.23 10.72
C PRO A 21 7.91 -7.84 10.21
N ALA A 22 8.61 -6.81 10.67
CA ALA A 22 8.46 -5.47 10.13
C ALA A 22 8.97 -5.46 8.68
N ALA A 23 8.27 -4.75 7.79
CA ALA A 23 8.73 -4.58 6.42
C ALA A 23 10.15 -3.97 6.38
N THR A 24 10.93 -4.42 5.42
CA THR A 24 12.29 -3.87 5.26
C THR A 24 12.25 -2.52 4.54
N ALA A 25 13.29 -1.70 4.71
CA ALA A 25 13.41 -0.44 3.98
C ALA A 25 13.39 -0.65 2.44
N ALA A 26 13.86 -1.80 1.95
CA ALA A 26 13.80 -2.15 0.54
C ALA A 26 12.36 -2.43 0.06
N GLU A 27 11.50 -2.96 0.94
CA GLU A 27 10.12 -3.36 0.62
C GLU A 27 9.16 -2.17 0.51
N THR A 28 9.52 -1.05 1.14
CA THR A 28 8.74 0.21 1.13
C THR A 28 9.36 1.31 0.26
N ALA A 29 10.56 1.10 -0.29
CA ALA A 29 11.29 2.12 -1.08
C ALA A 29 10.50 2.66 -2.27
N TRP A 30 9.75 1.81 -2.97
CA TRP A 30 8.89 2.23 -4.08
C TRP A 30 7.79 3.23 -3.66
N ILE A 31 7.31 3.14 -2.41
CA ILE A 31 6.31 4.08 -1.87
C ILE A 31 6.95 5.45 -1.64
N ASP A 32 8.21 5.48 -1.17
CA ASP A 32 8.98 6.72 -1.01
C ASP A 32 9.26 7.39 -2.35
N GLU A 33 9.64 6.62 -3.37
CA GLU A 33 9.84 7.11 -4.73
C GLU A 33 8.58 7.79 -5.29
N ILE A 34 7.41 7.15 -5.14
CA ILE A 34 6.14 7.76 -5.56
C ILE A 34 5.81 9.00 -4.72
N SER A 35 6.03 8.96 -3.40
CA SER A 35 5.76 10.10 -2.51
C SER A 35 6.63 11.32 -2.85
N ASN A 36 7.88 11.09 -3.23
CA ASN A 36 8.79 12.12 -3.71
C ASN A 36 8.32 12.71 -5.05
N SER A 37 7.83 11.87 -5.97
CA SER A 37 7.25 12.32 -7.24
C SER A 37 5.99 13.19 -7.03
N ILE A 38 5.10 12.80 -6.10
CA ILE A 38 3.96 13.66 -5.72
C ILE A 38 4.44 15.00 -5.17
N SER A 39 5.47 15.01 -4.34
CA SER A 39 6.02 16.24 -3.76
C SER A 39 6.55 17.20 -4.84
N PHE A 40 7.22 16.65 -5.86
CA PHE A 40 7.62 17.39 -7.05
C PHE A 40 6.41 17.98 -7.78
N TYR A 41 5.41 17.16 -8.14
CA TYR A 41 4.23 17.64 -8.87
C TYR A 41 3.38 18.63 -8.08
N LYS A 42 3.32 18.51 -6.75
CA LYS A 42 2.68 19.50 -5.89
C LYS A 42 3.37 20.87 -5.97
N ALA A 43 4.70 20.90 -6.08
CA ALA A 43 5.44 22.15 -6.26
C ALA A 43 5.22 22.75 -7.66
N THR A 44 5.14 21.91 -8.70
CA THR A 44 4.92 22.34 -10.09
C THR A 44 3.48 22.77 -10.35
N TYR A 45 2.51 22.09 -9.72
CA TYR A 45 1.07 22.30 -9.90
C TYR A 45 0.40 22.58 -8.55
N PRO A 46 0.61 23.76 -7.95
CA PRO A 46 0.17 24.07 -6.58
C PRO A 46 -1.35 24.18 -6.41
N ASN A 47 -2.11 24.27 -7.50
CA ASN A 47 -3.58 24.31 -7.49
C ASN A 47 -4.22 22.92 -7.53
N SER A 48 -3.45 21.85 -7.74
CA SER A 48 -3.94 20.47 -7.75
C SER A 48 -4.01 19.90 -6.35
N ASP A 49 -5.07 19.15 -6.04
CA ASP A 49 -5.20 18.48 -4.74
C ASP A 49 -4.55 17.10 -4.74
N TRP A 50 -3.32 17.05 -4.23
CA TRP A 50 -2.54 15.84 -4.08
C TRP A 50 -2.77 15.12 -2.73
N THR A 51 -3.51 15.73 -1.81
CA THR A 51 -3.71 15.20 -0.44
C THR A 51 -4.32 13.80 -0.45
N PRO A 52 -5.40 13.54 -1.22
CA PRO A 52 -6.02 12.22 -1.27
C PRO A 52 -5.07 11.12 -1.78
N TYR A 53 -4.08 11.48 -2.60
CA TYR A 53 -3.10 10.55 -3.15
C TYR A 53 -2.04 10.19 -2.10
N GLN A 54 -1.58 11.17 -1.32
CA GLN A 54 -0.64 10.94 -0.21
C GLN A 54 -1.28 10.11 0.91
N ASP A 55 -2.55 10.37 1.22
CA ASP A 55 -3.30 9.60 2.23
C ASP A 55 -3.39 8.12 1.86
N LYS A 56 -3.66 7.79 0.58
CA LYS A 56 -3.68 6.37 0.15
C LYS A 56 -2.30 5.75 0.19
N LEU A 57 -1.23 6.45 -0.17
CA LEU A 57 0.14 5.92 -0.04
C LEU A 57 0.51 5.66 1.42
N THR A 58 -0.01 6.46 2.36
CA THR A 58 0.17 6.22 3.79
C THR A 58 -0.51 4.91 4.20
N LEU A 59 -1.76 4.67 3.78
CA LEU A 59 -2.46 3.40 4.03
C LEU A 59 -1.74 2.20 3.41
N VAL A 60 -1.19 2.38 2.20
CA VAL A 60 -0.40 1.34 1.52
C VAL A 60 0.88 1.03 2.30
N ARG A 61 1.61 2.04 2.76
CA ARG A 61 2.81 1.86 3.61
C ARG A 61 2.49 1.10 4.88
N GLU A 62 1.48 1.54 5.61
CA GLU A 62 1.06 0.86 6.84
C GLU A 62 0.62 -0.59 6.59
N ALA A 63 0.04 -0.88 5.42
CA ALA A 63 -0.33 -2.23 5.04
C ALA A 63 0.91 -3.09 4.71
N VAL A 64 1.91 -2.54 4.00
CA VAL A 64 3.21 -3.20 3.78
C VAL A 64 3.88 -3.50 5.12
N ASP A 65 3.95 -2.53 6.03
CA ASP A 65 4.58 -2.69 7.35
C ASP A 65 3.95 -3.81 8.19
N ARG A 66 2.65 -4.08 7.99
CA ARG A 66 1.91 -5.16 8.66
C ARG A 66 1.92 -6.49 7.88
N GLY A 67 2.51 -6.55 6.69
CA GLY A 67 2.40 -7.69 5.78
C GLY A 67 0.99 -7.93 5.23
N ASP A 68 0.12 -6.92 5.26
CA ASP A 68 -1.27 -6.99 4.77
C ASP A 68 -1.35 -6.80 3.25
N GLN A 69 -0.97 -7.86 2.55
CA GLN A 69 -0.96 -7.96 1.08
C GLN A 69 -2.32 -7.61 0.46
N ARG A 70 -3.44 -7.93 1.13
CA ARG A 70 -4.78 -7.63 0.64
C ARG A 70 -5.04 -6.13 0.64
N THR A 71 -4.69 -5.44 1.71
CA THR A 71 -4.88 -3.99 1.80
C THR A 71 -3.95 -3.26 0.84
N VAL A 72 -2.68 -3.69 0.69
CA VAL A 72 -1.77 -3.14 -0.32
C VAL A 72 -2.39 -3.23 -1.71
N ARG A 73 -2.87 -4.42 -2.10
CA ARG A 73 -3.54 -4.64 -3.39
C ARG A 73 -4.72 -3.70 -3.60
N MET A 74 -5.61 -3.61 -2.61
CA MET A 74 -6.85 -2.85 -2.73
C MET A 74 -6.60 -1.34 -2.78
N GLU A 75 -5.81 -0.81 -1.86
CA GLU A 75 -5.56 0.64 -1.76
C GLU A 75 -4.68 1.13 -2.91
N MET A 76 -3.65 0.39 -3.29
CA MET A 76 -2.82 0.78 -4.44
C MET A 76 -3.59 0.70 -5.76
N GLY A 77 -4.48 -0.29 -5.91
CA GLY A 77 -5.39 -0.35 -7.07
C GLY A 77 -6.37 0.82 -7.12
N LYS A 78 -6.86 1.31 -5.97
CA LYS A 78 -7.69 2.53 -5.90
C LYS A 78 -6.87 3.76 -6.28
N TRP A 79 -5.64 3.86 -5.78
CA TRP A 79 -4.73 4.97 -6.07
C TRP A 79 -4.45 5.10 -7.58
N PHE A 80 -4.17 3.99 -8.26
CA PHE A 80 -4.02 3.98 -9.72
C PHE A 80 -5.29 4.42 -10.45
N ARG A 81 -6.48 4.00 -9.99
CA ARG A 81 -7.76 4.46 -10.58
C ARG A 81 -7.96 5.96 -10.40
N MET A 82 -7.63 6.51 -9.24
CA MET A 82 -7.74 7.94 -8.99
C MET A 82 -6.92 8.75 -10.01
N LEU A 83 -5.67 8.36 -10.25
CA LEU A 83 -4.82 9.03 -11.25
C LEU A 83 -5.41 8.97 -12.65
N ARG A 84 -5.97 7.81 -13.03
CA ARG A 84 -6.54 7.60 -14.36
C ARG A 84 -7.83 8.39 -14.56
N ASN A 85 -8.62 8.54 -13.51
CA ASN A 85 -9.85 9.33 -13.54
C ASN A 85 -9.63 10.83 -13.32
N ARG A 86 -8.40 11.25 -13.00
CA ARG A 86 -8.08 12.63 -12.59
C ARG A 86 -8.88 13.06 -11.36
N ASP A 87 -9.13 12.11 -10.46
CA ASP A 87 -9.92 12.38 -9.27
C ASP A 87 -9.26 13.51 -8.46
N HIS A 88 -10.09 14.35 -7.84
CA HIS A 88 -9.66 15.48 -7.01
C HIS A 88 -8.95 16.62 -7.75
N GLY A 89 -9.11 16.72 -9.08
CA GLY A 89 -8.69 17.92 -9.82
C GLY A 89 -7.17 18.05 -9.97
N ILE A 90 -6.47 16.92 -10.10
CA ILE A 90 -5.05 16.91 -10.43
C ILE A 90 -4.82 17.26 -11.91
N HIS A 91 -3.71 17.92 -12.20
CA HIS A 91 -3.34 18.31 -13.56
C HIS A 91 -3.14 17.09 -14.48
N ASP A 92 -3.66 17.14 -15.71
CA ASP A 92 -3.70 15.99 -16.62
C ASP A 92 -2.33 15.39 -16.92
N VAL A 93 -1.36 16.23 -17.27
CA VAL A 93 0.01 15.80 -17.58
C VAL A 93 0.67 15.17 -16.35
N ALA A 94 0.48 15.76 -15.18
CA ALA A 94 1.06 15.25 -13.94
C ALA A 94 0.45 13.88 -13.58
N ALA A 95 -0.86 13.72 -13.80
CA ALA A 95 -1.55 12.47 -13.56
C ALA A 95 -1.04 11.34 -14.46
N ASP A 96 -0.81 11.61 -15.75
CA ASP A 96 -0.29 10.60 -16.68
C ASP A 96 1.18 10.25 -16.41
N GLU A 97 2.02 11.26 -16.19
CA GLU A 97 3.43 11.02 -15.88
C GLU A 97 3.60 10.27 -14.55
N LEU A 98 2.88 10.69 -13.51
CA LEU A 98 2.90 10.01 -12.22
C LEU A 98 2.33 8.59 -12.32
N PHE A 99 1.30 8.36 -13.12
CA PHE A 99 0.76 7.02 -13.36
C PHE A 99 1.82 6.12 -14.00
N ASN A 100 2.45 6.57 -15.09
CA ASN A 100 3.46 5.80 -15.81
C ASN A 100 4.67 5.50 -14.93
N PHE A 101 5.13 6.49 -14.16
CA PHE A 101 6.21 6.31 -13.19
C PHE A 101 5.84 5.30 -12.10
N ALA A 102 4.66 5.46 -11.49
CA ALA A 102 4.23 4.57 -10.42
C ALA A 102 4.06 3.12 -10.88
N VAL A 103 3.57 2.88 -12.11
CA VAL A 103 3.50 1.53 -12.68
C VAL A 103 4.88 0.88 -12.81
N MET A 104 5.92 1.66 -13.12
CA MET A 104 7.29 1.17 -13.28
C MET A 104 7.93 0.74 -11.95
N VAL A 105 7.70 1.51 -10.88
CA VAL A 105 8.35 1.27 -9.58
C VAL A 105 7.53 0.39 -8.64
N THR A 106 6.21 0.31 -8.84
CA THR A 106 5.34 -0.51 -7.99
C THR A 106 5.54 -1.99 -8.31
N PRO A 107 5.74 -2.87 -7.32
CA PRO A 107 5.79 -4.32 -7.49
C PRO A 107 4.39 -4.92 -7.78
N VAL A 108 3.78 -4.52 -8.91
CA VAL A 108 2.39 -4.84 -9.29
C VAL A 108 2.10 -6.35 -9.29
N GLN A 109 3.04 -7.15 -9.82
CA GLN A 109 2.89 -8.60 -9.94
C GLN A 109 2.95 -9.29 -8.57
N GLU A 110 3.81 -8.81 -7.66
CA GLU A 110 3.99 -9.37 -6.33
C GLU A 110 2.72 -9.24 -5.48
N TYR A 111 2.14 -8.04 -5.46
CA TYR A 111 0.94 -7.75 -4.69
C TYR A 111 -0.36 -8.13 -5.43
N GLY A 112 -0.29 -8.45 -6.73
CA GLY A 112 -1.45 -8.71 -7.58
C GLY A 112 -2.35 -7.48 -7.76
N ILE A 113 -1.73 -6.29 -7.88
CA ILE A 113 -2.43 -5.01 -8.02
C ILE A 113 -3.07 -4.92 -9.41
N MET A 114 -4.33 -4.50 -9.47
CA MET A 114 -4.99 -4.21 -10.74
C MET A 114 -4.65 -2.79 -11.18
N VAL A 115 -3.87 -2.67 -12.25
CA VAL A 115 -3.54 -1.40 -12.91
C VAL A 115 -4.55 -1.17 -14.04
N PRO A 116 -5.27 -0.03 -14.08
CA PRO A 116 -6.15 0.30 -15.18
C PRO A 116 -5.38 0.39 -16.51
N SER A 117 -6.01 0.04 -17.63
CA SER A 117 -5.39 0.16 -18.94
C SER A 117 -4.93 1.60 -19.21
N GLN A 118 -3.75 1.73 -19.82
CA GLN A 118 -3.30 3.01 -20.38
C GLN A 118 -4.33 3.48 -21.41
N SER A 119 -4.61 4.79 -21.47
CA SER A 119 -5.44 5.33 -22.55
C SER A 119 -4.71 5.05 -23.85
N PRO A 120 -5.39 4.69 -24.94
CA PRO A 120 -4.76 4.81 -26.25
C PRO A 120 -4.32 6.27 -26.39
N THR A 121 -3.04 6.49 -26.66
CA THR A 121 -2.51 7.79 -27.06
C THR A 121 -3.34 8.25 -28.27
N PRO A 122 -3.92 9.47 -28.27
CA PRO A 122 -4.59 10.00 -29.45
C PRO A 122 -3.63 10.13 -30.65
#